data_AF-A0A1W9RM67-F1
#
_entry.id   AF-A0A1W9RM67-F1
#
_cell.length_a   1.000
_cell.length_b   1.000
_cell.length_c   1.000
_cell.angle_alpha   90.00
_cell.angle_beta   90.00
_cell.angle_gamma   90.00
#
_symmetry.space_group_name_H-M   'P 1'
#
loop_
_entity.id
_entity.type
_entity.pdbx_description
1 polymer ?
#
loop_
_entity_poly.entity_id
_entity_poly.type
_entity_poly.pdbx_seq_one_letter_code
_entity_poly.pdbx_strand_id
1 'polypeptide(L)'
;MRVNKEKALAENIKKTSLYDKKLKMFRLNVSLKDAPLEIGRIKVFPRGWLENESVWLHMEYKYLLELLKNDLYEEFYKNFFNCCVCFLKPSSYGRNILENSSFIVSSVNPSSSLWGKGFIARLTGATAEIINIWILMCLGREPFYVDEKNNLYIKFSPILKKELFTKKEIFLEKEKIKLPKNSFAFKLFSSVWVVYHNPERKDTYSGSLKIKRIEVIKKNKEKTILNKNIIFPPLSYEIRQKDVERIDIFFGSKVNN
;
A
#
# COMPACT_ATOMS: atom_id res chain seq x y z
N MET A 1 4.43 -7.21 23.80
CA MET A 1 5.49 -6.31 24.33
C MET A 1 6.20 -5.51 23.23
N ARG A 2 6.56 -6.10 22.08
CA ARG A 2 7.18 -5.41 20.92
C ARG A 2 6.25 -4.43 20.18
N VAL A 3 5.02 -4.85 19.86
CA VAL A 3 4.00 -4.02 19.19
C VAL A 3 3.69 -2.72 19.95
N ASN A 4 3.68 -2.74 21.29
CA ASN A 4 3.44 -1.53 22.09
C ASN A 4 4.56 -0.50 21.96
N LYS A 5 5.82 -0.94 21.82
CA LYS A 5 6.97 -0.05 21.60
C LYS A 5 6.93 0.55 20.19
N GLU A 6 6.65 -0.26 19.17
CA GLU A 6 6.55 0.18 17.77
C GLU A 6 5.40 1.18 17.58
N LYS A 7 4.24 0.90 18.19
CA LYS A 7 3.10 1.82 18.18
C LYS A 7 3.42 3.13 18.89
N ALA A 8 4.01 3.07 20.09
CA ALA A 8 4.43 4.27 20.82
C ALA A 8 5.44 5.09 20.03
N LEU A 9 6.39 4.45 19.33
CA LEU A 9 7.32 5.12 18.44
C LEU A 9 6.59 5.84 17.29
N ALA A 10 5.68 5.15 16.60
CA ALA A 10 4.92 5.73 15.49
C ALA A 10 4.06 6.94 15.93
N GLU A 11 3.49 6.88 17.13
CA GLU A 11 2.75 7.99 17.75
C GLU A 11 3.67 9.14 18.17
N ASN A 12 4.84 8.83 18.73
CA ASN A 12 5.77 9.84 19.23
C ASN A 12 6.49 10.59 18.10
N ILE A 13 6.81 9.93 16.98
CA ILE A 13 7.40 10.60 15.80
C ILE A 13 6.52 11.77 15.36
N LYS A 14 5.18 11.62 15.39
CA LYS A 14 4.22 12.67 15.02
C LYS A 14 4.22 13.89 15.96
N LYS A 15 4.80 13.75 17.15
CA LYS A 15 4.97 14.82 18.14
C LYS A 15 6.28 15.59 17.94
N THR A 16 7.21 15.07 17.13
CA THR A 16 8.50 15.69 16.85
C THR A 16 8.45 16.63 15.64
N SER A 17 9.53 17.37 15.40
CA SER A 17 9.72 18.21 14.20
C SER A 17 9.90 17.42 12.90
N LEU A 18 10.08 16.09 12.98
CA LEU A 18 10.07 15.22 11.81
C LEU A 18 8.69 15.17 11.15
N TYR A 19 7.61 15.39 11.90
CA TYR A 19 6.28 15.38 11.31
C TYR A 19 5.89 16.78 10.83
N ASP A 20 5.75 16.90 9.51
CA ASP A 20 5.24 18.09 8.87
C ASP A 20 3.74 18.19 9.09
N LYS A 21 3.30 18.89 10.14
CA LYS A 21 1.87 19.02 10.48
C LYS A 21 1.04 19.63 9.36
N LYS A 22 1.63 20.50 8.54
CA LYS A 22 0.92 21.18 7.44
C LYS A 22 0.66 20.23 6.28
N LEU A 23 1.66 19.45 5.89
CA LEU A 23 1.54 18.49 4.79
C LEU A 23 0.98 17.14 5.24
N LYS A 24 1.02 16.85 6.54
CA LYS A 24 0.74 15.53 7.15
C LYS A 24 1.69 14.44 6.64
N MET A 25 2.96 14.81 6.50
CA MET A 25 4.03 13.97 5.93
C MET A 25 5.27 13.96 6.85
N PHE A 26 6.25 13.13 6.55
CA PHE A 26 7.47 12.95 7.36
C PHE A 26 8.69 13.54 6.68
N ARG A 27 9.36 14.46 7.36
CA ARG A 27 10.64 15.05 6.96
C ARG A 27 11.76 14.03 7.18
N LEU A 28 12.79 14.10 6.34
CA LEU A 28 13.94 13.18 6.42
C LEU A 28 14.74 13.35 7.72
N ASN A 29 14.88 14.58 8.19
CA ASN A 29 15.64 14.94 9.37
C ASN A 29 15.02 16.16 10.07
N VAL A 30 15.46 16.39 11.31
CA VAL A 30 15.23 17.64 12.05
C VAL A 30 16.25 18.70 11.63
N SER A 31 16.11 19.92 12.12
CA SER A 31 16.99 21.01 11.72
C SER A 31 18.47 20.75 12.03
N LEU A 32 19.31 21.00 11.03
CA LEU A 32 20.76 20.86 11.10
C LEU A 32 21.47 22.19 11.41
N LYS A 33 20.74 23.21 11.84
CA LYS A 33 21.28 24.55 12.12
C LYS A 33 22.51 24.49 13.03
N ASP A 34 22.41 23.70 14.09
CA ASP A 34 23.43 23.58 15.15
C ASP A 34 24.38 22.39 14.93
N ALA A 35 24.19 21.61 13.87
CA ALA A 35 25.08 20.49 13.53
C ALA A 35 26.40 21.02 12.93
N PRO A 36 27.54 20.30 13.03
CA PRO A 36 28.80 20.69 12.37
C PRO A 36 28.71 20.56 10.83
N LEU A 37 29.63 21.17 10.06
CA LEU A 37 29.63 21.05 8.59
C LEU A 37 30.06 19.65 8.11
N GLU A 38 30.81 18.95 8.94
CA GLU A 38 31.34 17.61 8.77
C GLU A 38 30.22 16.55 8.69
N ILE A 39 28.99 16.86 9.12
CA ILE A 39 27.82 16.00 8.93
C ILE A 39 27.49 15.78 7.44
N GLY A 40 28.03 16.64 6.57
CA GLY A 40 27.96 16.52 5.12
C GLY A 40 27.25 17.67 4.44
N ARG A 41 27.29 17.68 3.10
CA ARG A 41 26.74 18.74 2.25
C ARG A 41 25.25 19.01 2.47
N ILE A 42 24.51 18.06 3.05
CA ILE A 42 23.11 18.23 3.43
C ILE A 42 22.88 19.53 4.21
N LYS A 43 23.82 19.91 5.09
CA LYS A 43 23.68 21.12 5.92
C LYS A 43 23.62 22.41 5.10
N VAL A 44 24.23 22.46 3.91
CA VAL A 44 24.24 23.69 3.08
C VAL A 44 22.97 23.88 2.26
N PHE A 45 22.14 22.84 2.10
CA PHE A 45 20.86 22.99 1.41
C PHE A 45 19.87 23.80 2.24
N PRO A 46 19.05 24.67 1.63
CA PRO A 46 17.94 25.31 2.32
C PRO A 46 17.05 24.28 3.03
N ARG A 47 16.50 24.64 4.18
CA ARG A 47 15.55 23.79 4.90
C ARG A 47 14.38 23.41 3.98
N GLY A 48 13.93 22.17 4.05
CA GLY A 48 12.86 21.64 3.21
C GLY A 48 13.26 21.37 1.77
N TRP A 49 14.55 21.42 1.42
CA TRP A 49 15.06 21.22 0.06
C TRP A 49 16.06 20.06 0.02
N LEU A 50 15.97 19.24 -1.05
CA LEU A 50 16.78 18.04 -1.25
C LEU A 50 16.81 17.19 0.03
N GLU A 51 17.96 16.70 0.49
CA GLU A 51 18.02 15.85 1.68
C GLU A 51 17.75 16.62 2.99
N ASN A 52 17.79 17.97 3.01
CA ASN A 52 17.68 18.72 4.26
C ASN A 52 16.22 19.07 4.64
N GLU A 53 15.66 18.37 5.62
CA GLU A 53 14.32 18.59 6.18
C GLU A 53 13.16 18.53 5.15
N SER A 54 13.41 18.05 3.93
CA SER A 54 12.34 17.79 2.96
C SER A 54 11.59 16.50 3.29
N VAL A 55 10.46 16.26 2.63
CA VAL A 55 9.81 14.94 2.65
C VAL A 55 10.49 14.06 1.60
N TRP A 56 11.45 13.24 2.04
CA TRP A 56 12.19 12.34 1.15
C TRP A 56 11.39 11.06 0.90
N LEU A 57 10.75 10.97 -0.27
CA LEU A 57 9.70 9.98 -0.54
C LEU A 57 10.17 8.53 -0.38
N HIS A 58 11.43 8.23 -0.74
CA HIS A 58 11.95 6.88 -0.55
C HIS A 58 11.97 6.48 0.93
N MET A 59 12.40 7.38 1.81
CA MET A 59 12.45 7.11 3.25
C MET A 59 11.05 7.15 3.88
N GLU A 60 10.17 8.04 3.42
CA GLU A 60 8.78 8.07 3.87
C GLU A 60 8.06 6.75 3.53
N TYR A 61 8.23 6.23 2.31
CA TYR A 61 7.61 4.97 1.93
C TYR A 61 8.24 3.76 2.63
N LYS A 62 9.54 3.78 2.93
CA LYS A 62 10.14 2.78 3.84
C LYS A 62 9.49 2.80 5.22
N TYR A 63 9.25 3.98 5.78
CA TYR A 63 8.55 4.10 7.04
C TYR A 63 7.12 3.53 6.96
N LEU A 64 6.36 3.86 5.91
CA LEU A 64 5.03 3.26 5.69
C LEU A 64 5.08 1.73 5.57
N LEU A 65 6.05 1.21 4.81
CA LEU A 65 6.26 -0.22 4.64
C LEU A 65 6.55 -0.91 5.98
N GLU A 66 7.36 -0.29 6.85
CA GLU A 66 7.64 -0.84 8.17
C GLU A 66 6.43 -0.78 9.12
N LEU A 67 5.56 0.23 9.03
CA LEU A 67 4.27 0.20 9.75
C LEU A 67 3.44 -1.02 9.32
N LEU A 68 3.38 -1.28 8.01
CA LEU A 68 2.64 -2.42 7.44
C LEU A 68 3.26 -3.76 7.88
N LYS A 69 4.59 -3.89 7.86
CA LYS A 69 5.31 -5.11 8.28
C LYS A 69 5.35 -5.35 9.79
N ASN A 70 4.94 -4.39 10.61
CA ASN A 70 4.81 -4.55 12.06
C ASN A 70 3.34 -4.56 12.52
N ASP A 71 2.42 -4.85 11.60
CA ASP A 71 0.98 -4.98 11.86
C ASP A 71 0.31 -3.71 12.43
N LEU A 72 0.96 -2.55 12.28
CA LEU A 72 0.44 -1.24 12.66
C LEU A 72 -0.48 -0.69 11.56
N TYR A 73 -1.51 -1.47 11.19
CA TYR A 73 -2.34 -1.21 10.01
C TYR A 73 -3.14 0.09 10.11
N GLU A 74 -3.65 0.44 11.30
CA GLU A 74 -4.37 1.69 11.50
C GLU A 74 -3.45 2.90 11.35
N GLU A 75 -2.24 2.85 11.92
CA GLU A 75 -1.22 3.88 11.76
C GLU A 75 -0.76 3.98 10.29
N PHE A 76 -0.56 2.84 9.63
CA PHE A 76 -0.24 2.76 8.21
C PHE A 76 -1.31 3.47 7.38
N TYR A 77 -2.59 3.11 7.50
CA TYR A 77 -3.64 3.70 6.66
C TYR A 77 -3.90 5.18 6.93
N LYS A 78 -3.76 5.62 8.19
CA LYS A 78 -3.80 7.05 8.52
C LYS A 78 -2.74 7.83 7.74
N ASN A 79 -1.55 7.26 7.54
CA ASN A 79 -0.47 7.93 6.81
C ASN A 79 -0.55 7.68 5.30
N PHE A 80 -0.91 6.48 4.86
CA PHE A 80 -1.00 6.06 3.45
C PHE A 80 -1.79 7.05 2.59
N PHE A 81 -2.99 7.45 3.04
CA PHE A 81 -3.84 8.40 2.30
C PHE A 81 -3.32 9.85 2.31
N ASN A 82 -2.41 10.20 3.22
CA ASN A 82 -1.81 11.54 3.27
C ASN A 82 -0.44 11.59 2.56
N CYS A 83 0.28 10.48 2.53
CA CYS A 83 1.67 10.43 2.07
C CYS A 83 1.83 9.90 0.64
N CYS A 84 1.04 8.89 0.24
CA CYS A 84 1.22 8.31 -1.09
C CYS A 84 0.80 9.31 -2.18
N VAL A 85 1.70 9.53 -3.15
CA VAL A 85 1.57 10.54 -4.21
C VAL A 85 0.23 10.48 -4.95
N CYS A 86 -0.32 9.29 -5.16
CA CYS A 86 -1.61 9.08 -5.83
C CYS A 86 -2.83 9.65 -5.09
N PHE A 87 -2.70 10.01 -3.81
CA PHE A 87 -3.75 10.68 -3.04
C PHE A 87 -3.50 12.18 -2.84
N LEU A 88 -2.35 12.69 -3.29
CA LEU A 88 -2.06 14.12 -3.18
C LEU A 88 -2.92 14.94 -4.13
N LYS A 89 -3.10 16.22 -3.81
CA LYS A 89 -3.75 17.17 -4.73
C LYS A 89 -2.78 17.51 -5.86
N PRO A 90 -3.16 17.36 -7.15
CA PRO A 90 -2.30 17.71 -8.28
C PRO A 90 -1.79 19.16 -8.23
N SER A 91 -2.64 20.10 -7.79
CA SER A 91 -2.27 21.51 -7.65
C SER A 91 -1.20 21.77 -6.60
N SER A 92 -1.14 20.96 -5.53
CA SER A 92 -0.11 21.06 -4.49
C SER A 92 1.15 20.29 -4.90
N TYR A 93 1.00 19.06 -5.42
CA TYR A 93 2.11 18.23 -5.86
C TYR A 93 2.85 18.82 -7.06
N GLY A 94 2.14 19.60 -7.89
CA GLY A 94 2.70 20.31 -9.04
C GLY A 94 3.08 19.40 -10.21
N ARG A 95 2.67 18.13 -10.19
CA ARG A 95 2.98 17.10 -11.18
C ARG A 95 1.83 16.08 -11.30
N ASN A 96 1.98 15.14 -12.22
CA ASN A 96 1.08 14.00 -12.32
C ASN A 96 1.16 13.11 -11.06
N ILE A 97 0.03 12.89 -10.40
CA ILE A 97 -0.07 12.07 -9.17
C ILE A 97 0.10 10.56 -9.43
N LEU A 98 0.26 10.15 -10.69
CA LEU A 98 0.65 8.79 -11.07
C LEU A 98 2.17 8.63 -11.23
N GLU A 99 2.94 9.72 -11.05
CA GLU A 99 4.39 9.73 -11.15
C GLU A 99 5.02 10.11 -9.81
N ASN A 100 5.86 9.23 -9.26
CA ASN A 100 6.62 9.54 -8.06
C ASN A 100 7.67 10.64 -8.33
N SER A 101 8.13 11.26 -7.24
CA SER A 101 9.28 12.15 -7.19
C SER A 101 10.31 11.62 -6.19
N SER A 102 11.48 12.24 -6.11
CA SER A 102 12.49 11.88 -5.12
C SER A 102 12.15 12.49 -3.77
N PHE A 103 11.68 13.74 -3.78
CA PHE A 103 11.26 14.45 -2.58
C PHE A 103 10.14 15.44 -2.84
N ILE A 104 9.44 15.80 -1.77
CA ILE A 104 8.46 16.86 -1.71
C ILE A 104 8.98 17.97 -0.78
N VAL A 105 8.86 19.22 -1.23
CA VAL A 105 9.30 20.38 -0.44
C VAL A 105 8.42 20.51 0.80
N SER A 106 9.04 20.48 1.97
CA SER A 106 8.33 20.54 3.25
C SER A 106 7.93 21.98 3.63
N SER A 107 7.08 22.12 4.64
CA SER A 107 6.56 23.42 5.10
C SER A 107 7.55 24.28 5.88
N VAL A 108 8.79 23.80 6.10
CA VAL A 108 9.88 24.61 6.67
C VAL A 108 10.68 25.37 5.62
N ASN A 109 10.43 25.12 4.33
CA ASN A 109 11.12 25.87 3.28
C ASN A 109 10.73 27.35 3.32
N PRO A 110 11.67 28.30 3.15
CA PRO A 110 11.35 29.73 3.17
C PRO A 110 10.34 30.14 2.07
N SER A 111 10.33 29.44 0.94
CA SER A 111 9.43 29.71 -0.17
C SER A 111 8.14 28.92 -0.04
N SER A 112 7.10 29.55 0.50
CA SER A 112 5.80 28.93 0.71
C SER A 112 5.08 28.51 -0.57
N SER A 113 5.45 29.10 -1.71
CA SER A 113 4.94 28.73 -3.03
C SER A 113 5.44 27.36 -3.52
N LEU A 114 6.44 26.79 -2.84
CA LEU A 114 6.99 25.46 -3.13
C LEU A 114 6.43 24.37 -2.24
N TRP A 115 5.80 24.70 -1.11
CA TRP A 115 5.33 23.71 -0.14
C TRP A 115 4.41 22.66 -0.78
N GLY A 116 4.76 21.39 -0.61
CA GLY A 116 4.03 20.26 -1.18
C GLY A 116 4.38 19.89 -2.61
N LYS A 117 5.21 20.67 -3.32
CA LYS A 117 5.64 20.35 -4.69
C LYS A 117 6.69 19.23 -4.72
N GLY A 118 6.51 18.29 -5.64
CA GLY A 118 7.45 17.19 -5.87
C GLY A 118 8.55 17.54 -6.88
N PHE A 119 9.77 17.06 -6.63
CA PHE A 119 10.95 17.31 -7.48
C PHE A 119 11.76 16.05 -7.79
N ILE A 120 12.42 16.05 -8.95
CA ILE A 120 13.25 14.94 -9.47
C ILE A 120 12.42 13.66 -9.64
N ALA A 121 11.76 13.54 -10.80
CA ALA A 121 10.66 12.59 -11.03
C ALA A 121 11.03 11.26 -11.69
N ARG A 122 12.32 10.94 -11.85
CA ARG A 122 12.76 9.71 -12.51
C ARG A 122 13.73 8.95 -11.62
N LEU A 123 13.63 7.62 -11.64
CA LEU A 123 14.54 6.67 -10.96
C LEU A 123 14.57 6.76 -9.43
N THR A 124 13.49 7.23 -8.81
CA THR A 124 13.36 7.24 -7.33
C THR A 124 13.16 5.83 -6.78
N GLY A 125 13.88 5.51 -5.70
CA GLY A 125 13.69 4.27 -4.95
C GLY A 125 12.30 4.13 -4.32
N ALA A 126 11.54 5.22 -4.20
CA ALA A 126 10.14 5.19 -3.75
C ALA A 126 9.26 4.24 -4.61
N THR A 127 9.61 4.04 -5.88
CA THR A 127 8.90 3.09 -6.75
C THR A 127 9.02 1.64 -6.27
N ALA A 128 10.18 1.22 -5.78
CA ALA A 128 10.34 -0.13 -5.24
C ALA A 128 9.51 -0.32 -3.96
N GLU A 129 9.48 0.68 -3.09
CA GLU A 129 8.73 0.61 -1.83
C GLU A 129 7.22 0.57 -2.05
N ILE A 130 6.68 1.37 -2.99
CA ILE A 130 5.24 1.36 -3.26
C ILE A 130 4.79 0.03 -3.89
N ILE A 131 5.63 -0.60 -4.71
CA ILE A 131 5.37 -1.95 -5.23
C ILE A 131 5.33 -2.97 -4.08
N ASN A 132 6.26 -2.88 -3.12
CA ASN A 132 6.29 -3.77 -1.97
C ASN A 132 5.04 -3.59 -1.08
N ILE A 133 4.67 -2.35 -0.79
CA ILE A 133 3.43 -2.00 -0.10
C ILE A 133 2.22 -2.59 -0.85
N TRP A 134 2.15 -2.40 -2.17
CA TRP A 134 1.05 -2.90 -2.99
C TRP A 134 0.92 -4.42 -2.94
N ILE A 135 2.04 -5.14 -3.04
CA ILE A 135 2.09 -6.60 -2.92
C ILE A 135 1.58 -7.06 -1.56
N LEU A 136 2.08 -6.48 -0.47
CA LEU A 136 1.66 -6.82 0.89
C LEU A 136 0.18 -6.51 1.15
N MET A 137 -0.30 -5.35 0.70
CA MET A 137 -1.71 -4.96 0.81
C MET A 137 -2.63 -5.93 0.06
N CYS A 138 -2.27 -6.26 -1.18
CA CYS A 138 -3.14 -7.06 -2.05
C CYS A 138 -3.06 -8.56 -1.75
N LEU A 139 -1.89 -9.09 -1.42
CA LEU A 139 -1.67 -10.54 -1.28
C LEU A 139 -1.54 -11.00 0.17
N GLY A 140 -1.05 -10.15 1.06
CA GLY A 140 -0.54 -10.54 2.38
C GLY A 140 0.95 -10.88 2.34
N ARG A 141 1.49 -11.32 3.49
CA ARG A 141 2.94 -11.59 3.66
C ARG A 141 3.42 -12.83 2.90
N GLU A 142 2.68 -13.92 3.02
CA GLU A 142 3.07 -15.24 2.49
C GLU A 142 1.92 -15.84 1.66
N PRO A 143 1.61 -15.22 0.50
CA PRO A 143 0.50 -15.67 -0.33
C PRO A 143 0.76 -17.01 -1.00
N PHE A 144 2.03 -17.43 -1.12
CA PHE A 144 2.46 -18.67 -1.76
C PHE A 144 3.32 -19.46 -0.78
N TYR A 145 3.00 -20.74 -0.60
CA TYR A 145 3.80 -21.66 0.22
C TYR A 145 3.72 -23.08 -0.34
N VAL A 146 4.69 -23.92 0.03
CA VAL A 146 4.73 -25.34 -0.34
C VAL A 146 4.53 -26.21 0.91
N ASP A 147 3.87 -27.35 0.75
CA ASP A 147 3.82 -28.37 1.80
C ASP A 147 5.06 -29.28 1.77
N GLU A 148 5.11 -30.26 2.68
CA GLU A 148 6.17 -31.27 2.77
C GLU A 148 6.30 -32.16 1.52
N LYS A 149 5.25 -32.19 0.68
CA LYS A 149 5.21 -32.95 -0.58
C LYS A 149 5.49 -32.07 -1.80
N ASN A 150 6.02 -30.85 -1.61
CA ASN A 150 6.28 -29.85 -2.65
C ASN A 150 5.04 -29.37 -3.42
N ASN A 151 3.84 -29.50 -2.84
CA ASN A 151 2.63 -28.97 -3.43
C ASN A 151 2.51 -27.47 -3.20
N LEU A 152 2.31 -26.70 -4.28
CA LEU A 152 2.06 -25.26 -4.19
C LEU A 152 0.65 -24.96 -3.68
N TYR A 153 0.55 -24.10 -2.67
CA TYR A 153 -0.70 -23.53 -2.18
C TYR A 153 -0.72 -22.01 -2.32
N ILE A 154 -1.90 -21.45 -2.52
CA ILE A 154 -2.13 -20.00 -2.54
C ILE A 154 -3.11 -19.63 -1.43
N LYS A 155 -2.75 -18.63 -0.60
CA LYS A 155 -3.60 -18.11 0.47
C LYS A 155 -3.52 -16.59 0.52
N PHE A 156 -4.56 -15.94 0.00
CA PHE A 156 -4.69 -14.50 0.09
C PHE A 156 -5.03 -14.06 1.52
N SER A 157 -4.27 -13.11 2.05
CA SER A 157 -4.53 -12.47 3.34
C SER A 157 -4.40 -10.95 3.19
N PRO A 158 -5.30 -10.31 2.42
CA PRO A 158 -5.16 -8.90 2.08
C PRO A 158 -5.29 -8.03 3.32
N ILE A 159 -4.51 -6.95 3.32
CA ILE A 159 -4.53 -5.89 4.31
C ILE A 159 -5.06 -4.67 3.55
N LEU A 160 -6.38 -4.47 3.58
CA LEU A 160 -7.10 -3.45 2.81
C LEU A 160 -8.07 -2.71 3.72
N LYS A 161 -7.94 -1.39 3.74
CA LYS A 161 -8.90 -0.49 4.38
C LYS A 161 -10.19 -0.41 3.56
N LYS A 162 -11.34 -0.35 4.22
CA LYS A 162 -12.68 -0.30 3.60
C LYS A 162 -12.86 0.86 2.60
N GLU A 163 -12.14 1.97 2.76
CA GLU A 163 -12.18 3.12 1.87
C GLU A 163 -11.64 2.83 0.46
N LEU A 164 -10.82 1.77 0.29
CA LEU A 164 -10.27 1.35 -1.00
C LEU A 164 -11.28 0.60 -1.88
N PHE A 165 -12.37 0.10 -1.30
CA PHE A 165 -13.39 -0.63 -2.04
C PHE A 165 -14.31 0.33 -2.80
N THR A 166 -14.75 -0.10 -3.98
CA THR A 166 -15.63 0.67 -4.85
C THR A 166 -16.92 1.09 -4.12
N LYS A 167 -17.34 2.34 -4.29
CA LYS A 167 -18.58 2.86 -3.68
C LYS A 167 -19.83 2.48 -4.49
N LYS A 168 -19.64 2.25 -5.78
CA LYS A 168 -20.65 1.89 -6.77
C LYS A 168 -20.01 0.93 -7.77
N GLU A 169 -20.84 0.33 -8.61
CA GLU A 169 -20.36 -0.42 -9.76
C GLU A 169 -19.50 0.48 -10.67
N ILE A 170 -18.38 -0.06 -11.14
CA ILE A 170 -17.49 0.61 -12.09
C ILE A 170 -17.16 -0.33 -13.25
N PHE A 171 -17.05 0.23 -14.45
CA PHE A 171 -16.58 -0.48 -15.64
C PHE A 171 -15.25 0.12 -16.08
N LEU A 172 -14.21 -0.72 -16.16
CA LEU A 172 -12.89 -0.31 -16.64
C LEU A 172 -12.80 -0.62 -18.13
N GLU A 173 -13.19 0.34 -18.98
CA GLU A 173 -13.34 0.16 -20.43
C GLU A 173 -12.11 -0.46 -21.10
N LYS A 174 -10.91 0.09 -20.82
CA LYS A 174 -9.65 -0.40 -21.39
C LYS A 174 -9.39 -1.88 -21.10
N GLU A 175 -9.85 -2.34 -19.94
CA GLU A 175 -9.62 -3.68 -19.44
C GLU A 175 -10.84 -4.59 -19.60
N LYS A 176 -11.96 -4.04 -20.08
CA LYS A 176 -13.26 -4.70 -20.25
C LYS A 176 -13.73 -5.47 -19.00
N ILE A 177 -13.36 -5.00 -17.81
CA ILE A 177 -13.78 -5.62 -16.54
C ILE A 177 -14.83 -4.77 -15.84
N LYS A 178 -15.88 -5.45 -15.37
CA LYS A 178 -16.93 -4.90 -14.55
C LYS A 178 -16.69 -5.26 -13.08
N LEU A 179 -16.60 -4.25 -12.23
CA LEU A 179 -16.38 -4.40 -10.79
C LEU A 179 -17.64 -3.95 -10.04
N PRO A 180 -18.27 -4.83 -9.24
CA PRO A 180 -19.47 -4.48 -8.50
C PRO A 180 -19.15 -3.47 -7.39
N LYS A 181 -20.19 -2.91 -6.77
CA LYS A 181 -20.05 -2.14 -5.53
C LYS A 181 -19.36 -2.98 -4.44
N ASN A 182 -18.62 -2.31 -3.56
CA ASN A 182 -17.87 -2.91 -2.46
C ASN A 182 -16.85 -3.96 -2.91
N SER A 183 -16.17 -3.71 -4.04
CA SER A 183 -15.11 -4.57 -4.55
C SER A 183 -13.76 -3.84 -4.65
N PHE A 184 -12.68 -4.62 -4.64
CA PHE A 184 -11.33 -4.14 -4.93
C PHE A 184 -10.68 -5.13 -5.89
N ALA A 185 -9.96 -4.66 -6.90
CA ALA A 185 -9.36 -5.53 -7.90
C ALA A 185 -7.93 -5.14 -8.26
N PHE A 186 -7.14 -6.15 -8.59
CA PHE A 186 -5.77 -6.01 -9.08
C PHE A 186 -5.43 -7.17 -10.02
N LYS A 187 -4.32 -7.04 -10.76
CA LYS A 187 -3.78 -8.11 -11.61
C LYS A 187 -2.68 -8.87 -10.88
N LEU A 188 -2.86 -10.17 -10.72
CA LEU A 188 -1.82 -11.13 -10.31
C LEU A 188 -1.12 -11.67 -11.57
N PHE A 189 0.20 -11.80 -11.52
CA PHE A 189 1.04 -12.29 -12.62
C PHE A 189 0.74 -11.61 -13.97
N SER A 190 0.46 -10.31 -13.93
CA SER A 190 0.14 -9.42 -15.05
C SER A 190 -1.16 -9.70 -15.84
N SER A 191 -1.81 -10.85 -15.66
CA SER A 191 -2.97 -11.24 -16.47
C SER A 191 -4.17 -11.79 -15.68
N VAL A 192 -3.95 -12.30 -14.47
CA VAL A 192 -5.02 -12.92 -13.67
C VAL A 192 -5.72 -11.84 -12.86
N TRP A 193 -7.00 -11.60 -13.11
CA TRP A 193 -7.78 -10.67 -12.28
C TRP A 193 -8.06 -11.27 -10.92
N VAL A 194 -7.70 -10.59 -9.85
CA VAL A 194 -8.13 -10.93 -8.49
C VAL A 194 -9.11 -9.87 -8.04
N VAL A 195 -10.31 -10.29 -7.64
CA VAL A 195 -11.40 -9.40 -7.22
C VAL A 195 -11.84 -9.78 -5.82
N TYR A 196 -11.59 -8.89 -4.87
CA TYR A 196 -12.12 -8.99 -3.51
C TYR A 196 -13.53 -8.43 -3.45
N HIS A 197 -14.48 -9.21 -2.91
CA HIS A 197 -15.86 -8.79 -2.65
C HIS A 197 -16.08 -8.65 -1.14
N ASN A 198 -16.37 -7.43 -0.70
CA ASN A 198 -16.48 -7.08 0.71
C ASN A 198 -17.86 -6.44 1.00
N PRO A 199 -18.96 -7.21 0.95
CA PRO A 199 -20.31 -6.66 1.04
C PRO A 199 -20.56 -5.89 2.35
N GLU A 200 -19.92 -6.30 3.45
CA GLU A 200 -20.02 -5.66 4.76
C GLU A 200 -19.15 -4.39 4.91
N ARG A 201 -18.25 -4.15 3.95
CA ARG A 201 -17.40 -2.96 3.88
C ARG A 201 -16.61 -2.70 5.17
N LYS A 202 -16.04 -3.77 5.72
CA LYS A 202 -15.15 -3.72 6.89
C LYS A 202 -13.68 -3.80 6.46
N ASP A 203 -12.78 -3.37 7.32
CA ASP A 203 -11.34 -3.49 7.05
C ASP A 203 -10.95 -4.97 7.06
N THR A 204 -10.22 -5.44 6.05
CA THR A 204 -9.91 -6.88 5.90
C THR A 204 -8.98 -7.40 7.00
N TYR A 205 -8.23 -6.50 7.64
CA TYR A 205 -7.30 -6.79 8.73
C TYR A 205 -7.93 -6.65 10.13
N SER A 206 -9.20 -6.25 10.24
CA SER A 206 -9.90 -6.06 11.53
C SER A 206 -10.18 -7.34 12.32
N GLY A 207 -9.92 -8.52 11.76
CA GLY A 207 -10.29 -9.82 12.34
C GLY A 207 -11.79 -10.16 12.26
N SER A 208 -12.64 -9.21 11.87
CA SER A 208 -14.10 -9.40 11.77
C SER A 208 -14.55 -10.07 10.47
N LEU A 209 -13.69 -10.10 9.45
CA LEU A 209 -13.93 -10.72 8.16
C LEU A 209 -13.14 -12.03 8.00
N LYS A 210 -13.72 -12.98 7.29
CA LYS A 210 -13.00 -14.15 6.77
C LYS A 210 -13.38 -14.41 5.32
N ILE A 211 -12.46 -14.99 4.56
CA ILE A 211 -12.75 -15.51 3.22
C ILE A 211 -13.68 -16.72 3.38
N LYS A 212 -14.87 -16.63 2.81
CA LYS A 212 -15.89 -17.69 2.86
C LYS A 212 -15.88 -18.56 1.62
N ARG A 213 -15.59 -17.94 0.48
CA ARG A 213 -15.70 -18.56 -0.83
C ARG A 213 -14.68 -17.94 -1.77
N ILE A 214 -14.04 -18.78 -2.56
CA ILE A 214 -13.19 -18.39 -3.68
C ILE A 214 -13.79 -19.02 -4.93
N GLU A 215 -13.97 -18.24 -5.98
CA GLU A 215 -14.36 -18.71 -7.29
C GLU A 215 -13.21 -18.47 -8.25
N VAL A 216 -12.78 -19.50 -8.97
CA VAL A 216 -11.72 -19.42 -9.96
C VAL A 216 -12.31 -19.70 -11.33
N ILE A 217 -12.11 -18.75 -12.24
CA ILE A 217 -12.64 -18.77 -13.60
C ILE A 217 -11.46 -18.91 -14.53
N LYS A 218 -11.38 -20.07 -15.19
CA LYS A 218 -10.35 -20.38 -16.19
C LYS A 218 -10.63 -19.64 -17.50
N LYS A 219 -9.62 -19.53 -18.36
CA LYS A 219 -9.76 -18.91 -19.70
C LYS A 219 -10.79 -19.59 -20.59
N ASN A 220 -10.97 -20.91 -20.44
CA ASN A 220 -12.02 -21.70 -21.11
C ASN A 220 -13.42 -21.49 -20.50
N LYS A 221 -13.58 -20.56 -19.55
CA LYS A 221 -14.80 -20.23 -18.80
C LYS A 221 -15.26 -21.31 -17.80
N GLU A 222 -14.49 -22.37 -17.61
CA GLU A 222 -14.71 -23.32 -16.52
C GLU A 222 -14.59 -22.62 -15.17
N LYS A 223 -15.54 -22.87 -14.26
CA LYS A 223 -15.61 -22.26 -12.95
C LYS A 223 -15.44 -23.31 -11.85
N THR A 224 -14.46 -23.12 -10.99
CA THR A 224 -14.26 -23.92 -9.77
C THR A 224 -14.62 -23.08 -8.55
N ILE A 225 -15.40 -23.65 -7.61
CA ILE A 225 -15.80 -22.98 -6.37
C ILE A 225 -15.14 -23.69 -5.18
N LEU A 226 -14.48 -22.92 -4.33
CA LEU A 226 -13.84 -23.37 -3.10
C LEU A 226 -14.50 -22.70 -1.90
N ASN A 227 -15.05 -23.49 -0.97
CA ASN A 227 -15.58 -23.00 0.31
C ASN A 227 -14.49 -22.94 1.41
N LYS A 228 -13.25 -22.68 1.00
CA LYS A 228 -12.05 -22.59 1.84
C LYS A 228 -11.33 -21.28 1.54
N ASN A 229 -10.44 -20.86 2.43
CA ASN A 229 -9.58 -19.69 2.25
C ASN A 229 -8.23 -20.01 1.58
N ILE A 230 -8.04 -21.24 1.10
CA ILE A 230 -6.80 -21.75 0.51
C ILE A 230 -7.14 -22.34 -0.86
N ILE A 231 -6.31 -22.02 -1.85
CA ILE A 231 -6.33 -22.63 -3.18
C ILE A 231 -5.24 -23.70 -3.21
N PHE A 232 -5.66 -24.94 -3.41
CA PHE A 232 -4.81 -26.13 -3.43
C PHE A 232 -4.61 -26.63 -4.87
N PRO A 233 -3.65 -27.54 -5.12
CA PRO A 233 -3.49 -28.18 -6.42
C PRO A 233 -4.76 -28.94 -6.87
N PRO A 234 -5.02 -29.04 -8.19
CA PRO A 234 -4.20 -28.53 -9.29
C PRO A 234 -4.37 -27.02 -9.54
N LEU A 235 -5.38 -26.38 -8.95
CA LEU A 235 -5.80 -25.01 -9.27
C LEU A 235 -4.73 -23.95 -8.97
N SER A 236 -3.92 -24.16 -7.92
CA SER A 236 -2.78 -23.29 -7.60
C SER A 236 -1.73 -23.26 -8.71
N TYR A 237 -1.49 -24.40 -9.37
CA TYR A 237 -0.57 -24.48 -10.51
C TYR A 237 -1.16 -23.82 -11.75
N GLU A 238 -2.42 -24.04 -12.06
CA GLU A 238 -3.12 -23.39 -13.17
C GLU A 238 -3.09 -21.86 -13.05
N ILE A 239 -3.23 -21.33 -11.82
CA ILE A 239 -3.08 -19.89 -11.55
C ILE A 239 -1.65 -19.42 -11.84
N ARG A 240 -0.64 -20.15 -11.37
CA ARG A 240 0.78 -19.83 -11.61
C ARG A 240 1.14 -19.87 -13.10
N GLN A 241 0.57 -20.82 -13.84
CA GLN A 241 0.73 -20.98 -15.29
C GLN A 241 -0.09 -19.97 -16.10
N LYS A 242 -0.91 -19.14 -15.43
CA LYS A 242 -1.78 -18.13 -16.02
C LYS A 242 -2.89 -18.71 -16.90
N ASP A 243 -3.34 -19.93 -16.64
CA ASP A 243 -4.51 -20.54 -17.31
C ASP A 243 -5.85 -20.06 -16.72
N VAL A 244 -5.76 -19.33 -15.61
CA VAL A 244 -6.87 -18.63 -14.96
C VAL A 244 -7.01 -17.21 -15.49
N GLU A 245 -8.25 -16.79 -15.77
CA GLU A 245 -8.59 -15.43 -16.16
C GLU A 245 -8.92 -14.58 -14.93
N ARG A 246 -9.67 -15.13 -13.98
CA ARG A 246 -10.21 -14.38 -12.84
C ARG A 246 -10.37 -15.22 -11.58
N ILE A 247 -10.10 -14.61 -10.43
CA ILE A 247 -10.28 -15.16 -9.09
C ILE A 247 -11.16 -14.18 -8.30
N ASP A 248 -12.38 -14.59 -7.96
CA ASP A 248 -13.30 -13.83 -7.11
C ASP A 248 -13.24 -14.36 -5.68
N ILE A 249 -12.90 -13.48 -4.74
CA ILE A 249 -12.69 -13.83 -3.33
C ILE A 249 -13.77 -13.11 -2.50
N PHE A 250 -14.63 -13.88 -1.85
CA PHE A 250 -15.78 -13.36 -1.11
C PHE A 250 -15.53 -13.36 0.39
N PHE A 251 -15.57 -12.16 0.98
CA PHE A 251 -15.57 -11.99 2.43
C PHE A 251 -16.96 -12.17 3.02
N GLY A 252 -17.00 -12.64 4.27
CA GLY A 252 -18.18 -12.56 5.12
C GLY A 252 -17.80 -12.58 6.60
N SER A 253 -18.76 -12.26 7.45
CA SER A 253 -18.59 -12.23 8.89
C SER A 253 -17.98 -13.51 9.45
N LYS A 254 -17.05 -13.33 10.37
CA LYS A 254 -16.60 -14.39 11.26
C LYS A 254 -17.74 -14.66 12.27
N VAL A 255 -18.55 -15.68 12.01
CA VAL A 255 -19.48 -16.21 13.02
C VAL A 255 -18.61 -16.75 14.15
N ASN A 256 -18.77 -16.19 15.34
CA ASN A 256 -18.20 -16.75 16.57
C ASN A 256 -18.96 -18.05 16.83
N ASN A 257 -18.31 -19.18 16.59
CA ASN A 257 -18.67 -20.43 17.25
C ASN A 257 -17.83 -20.52 18.52
#